data_AF-A0A9C7Z8L9-F1
#
_entry.id   AF-A0A9C7Z8L9-F1
#
_cell.length_a   1.000
_cell.length_b   1.000
_cell.length_c   1.000
_cell.angle_alpha   90.00
_cell.angle_beta   90.00
_cell.angle_gamma   90.00
#
_symmetry.space_group_name_H-M   'P 1'
#
loop_
_entity.id
_entity.type
_entity.pdbx_description
1 polymer ?
#
loop_
_entity_poly.entity_id
_entity_poly.type
_entity_poly.pdbx_seq_one_letter_code
_entity_poly.pdbx_strand_id
1 'polypeptide(L)'
;MFLRAARVLAELHADMHANNILLELPSQRQRLEDKIRSATVLPPDLRRAGLRSLEQMPDGDRLCHGDFHPGNILMTARGPIIIDWIDATRGNPVADVARTWVILSAPRLSIPWFVKVLLSWSHKAYLKRYFQLQSGDQQQFTAWLPIVAGARLSENISEIQDWLLAQVKAGLS
;
A
#
# COMPACT_ATOMS: atom_id res chain seq x y z
N MET A 1 -2.58 16.97 -16.49
CA MET A 1 -3.58 16.68 -15.44
C MET A 1 -3.19 15.46 -14.58
N PHE A 2 -3.03 14.27 -15.16
CA PHE A 2 -2.72 13.03 -14.42
C PHE A 2 -1.44 13.05 -13.57
N LEU A 3 -0.33 13.56 -14.09
CA LEU A 3 0.91 13.69 -13.31
C LEU A 3 0.78 14.66 -12.14
N ARG A 4 -0.09 15.67 -12.26
CA ARG A 4 -0.39 16.60 -11.16
C ARG A 4 -1.20 15.89 -10.07
N ALA A 5 -2.22 15.12 -10.45
CA ALA A 5 -3.00 14.33 -9.50
C ALA A 5 -2.14 13.31 -8.75
N ALA A 6 -1.23 12.61 -9.44
CA ALA A 6 -0.30 11.67 -8.81
C ALA A 6 0.64 12.35 -7.79
N ARG A 7 1.09 13.59 -8.07
CA ARG A 7 1.90 14.37 -7.14
C ARG A 7 1.10 14.83 -5.92
N VAL A 8 -0.12 15.33 -6.13
CA VAL A 8 -1.02 15.71 -5.02
C VAL A 8 -1.31 14.51 -4.12
N LEU A 9 -1.56 13.33 -4.71
CA LEU A 9 -1.75 12.09 -3.95
C LEU A 9 -0.51 11.75 -3.10
N ALA A 10 0.69 11.90 -3.66
CA ALA A 10 1.95 11.66 -2.95
C ALA A 10 2.20 12.68 -1.83
N GLU A 11 1.89 13.96 -2.08
CA GLU A 11 2.00 15.04 -1.09
C GLU A 11 1.07 14.79 0.09
N LEU A 12 -0.20 14.46 -0.16
CA LEU A 12 -1.16 14.15 0.90
C LEU A 12 -0.72 12.95 1.74
N HIS A 13 -0.19 11.91 1.10
CA HIS A 13 0.30 10.74 1.82
C HIS A 13 1.54 11.07 2.66
N ALA A 14 2.46 11.87 2.12
CA ALA A 14 3.66 12.33 2.82
C ALA A 14 3.31 13.24 4.01
N ASP A 15 2.34 14.15 3.84
CA ASP A 15 1.84 15.03 4.89
C ASP A 15 1.17 14.22 6.00
N MET A 16 0.35 13.22 5.65
CA MET A 16 -0.23 12.28 6.61
C MET A 16 0.84 11.61 7.47
N HIS A 17 1.89 11.07 6.84
CA HIS A 17 2.99 10.40 7.55
C HIS A 17 3.89 11.37 8.35
N ALA A 18 3.98 12.64 7.95
CA ALA A 18 4.74 13.66 8.66
C ALA A 18 4.09 14.07 9.99
N ASN A 19 2.78 13.88 10.13
CA ASN A 19 2.04 14.24 11.33
C ASN A 19 2.33 13.25 12.48
N ASN A 20 3.01 13.74 13.51
CA ASN A 20 3.18 13.01 14.77
C ASN A 20 1.90 13.12 15.60
N ILE A 21 0.97 12.21 15.36
CA ILE A 21 -0.28 12.15 16.12
C ILE A 21 -0.13 11.08 17.22
N LEU A 22 -0.26 11.51 18.48
CA LEU A 22 -0.31 10.63 19.65
C LEU A 22 -1.70 9.97 19.80
N LEU A 23 -2.12 9.21 18.79
CA LEU A 23 -3.32 8.38 18.86
C LEU A 23 -2.95 6.95 19.25
N GLU A 24 -3.75 6.36 20.12
CA GLU A 24 -3.73 4.91 20.36
C GLU A 24 -4.35 4.21 19.14
N LEU A 25 -3.50 3.85 18.18
CA LEU A 25 -3.90 3.11 16.99
C LEU A 25 -3.45 1.65 17.09
N PRO A 26 -4.19 0.71 16.46
CA PRO A 26 -3.77 -0.67 16.33
C PRO A 26 -2.40 -0.79 15.64
N SER A 27 -1.64 -1.84 15.96
CA SER A 27 -0.35 -2.13 15.33
C SER A 27 -0.52 -2.53 13.87
N GLN A 28 0.22 -1.88 12.97
CA GLN A 28 0.27 -2.25 11.55
C GLN A 28 0.82 -3.67 11.35
N ARG A 29 1.90 -4.03 12.07
CA ARG A 29 2.49 -5.37 11.98
C ARG A 29 1.47 -6.44 12.38
N GLN A 30 0.79 -6.26 13.51
CA GLN A 30 -0.22 -7.22 13.95
C GLN A 30 -1.34 -7.38 12.92
N ARG A 31 -1.84 -6.25 12.37
CA ARG A 31 -2.87 -6.28 11.33
C ARG A 31 -2.41 -7.01 10.07
N LEU A 32 -1.17 -6.80 9.63
CA LEU A 32 -0.59 -7.52 8.49
C LEU A 32 -0.45 -9.02 8.78
N GLU A 33 0.02 -9.38 9.98
CA GLU A 33 0.13 -10.77 10.42
C GLU A 33 -1.25 -11.46 10.39
N ASP A 34 -2.27 -10.85 11.00
CA ASP A 34 -3.63 -11.39 11.04
C ASP A 34 -4.21 -11.55 9.63
N LYS A 35 -3.99 -10.57 8.74
CA LYS A 35 -4.40 -10.64 7.32
C LYS A 35 -3.66 -11.77 6.58
N ILE A 36 -2.35 -11.94 6.77
CA ILE A 36 -1.60 -13.04 6.13
C ILE A 36 -2.07 -14.40 6.66
N ARG A 37 -2.34 -14.53 7.96
CA ARG A 37 -2.82 -15.78 8.56
C ARG A 37 -4.20 -16.19 8.05
N SER A 38 -5.09 -15.20 7.87
CA SER A 38 -6.47 -15.39 7.39
C SER A 38 -6.60 -15.54 5.87
N ALA A 39 -5.56 -15.27 5.08
CA ALA A 39 -5.54 -15.48 3.65
C ALA A 39 -5.57 -16.98 3.29
N THR A 40 -6.76 -17.55 3.17
CA THR A 40 -6.98 -19.00 2.92
C THR A 40 -6.42 -19.45 1.57
N VAL A 41 -6.49 -18.59 0.55
CA VAL A 41 -5.97 -18.84 -0.80
C VAL A 41 -4.44 -18.82 -0.89
N LEU A 42 -3.75 -18.33 0.15
CA LEU A 42 -2.29 -18.29 0.18
C LEU A 42 -1.72 -19.67 0.58
N PRO A 43 -0.90 -20.31 -0.28
CA PRO A 43 -0.30 -21.62 0.02
C PRO A 43 0.48 -21.62 1.34
N PRO A 44 0.49 -22.72 2.11
CA PRO A 44 1.13 -22.77 3.43
C PRO A 44 2.60 -22.35 3.44
N ASP A 45 3.38 -22.73 2.43
CA ASP A 45 4.79 -22.38 2.33
C ASP A 45 5.01 -20.88 2.14
N LEU A 46 4.26 -20.27 1.22
CA LEU A 46 4.29 -18.83 0.97
C LEU A 46 3.76 -18.03 2.16
N ARG A 47 2.75 -18.55 2.87
CA ARG A 47 2.25 -17.95 4.12
C ARG A 47 3.35 -17.90 5.18
N ARG A 48 4.04 -19.02 5.40
CA ARG A 48 5.17 -19.08 6.33
C ARG A 48 6.31 -18.16 5.92
N ALA A 49 6.64 -18.10 4.62
CA ALA A 49 7.64 -17.18 4.11
C ALA A 49 7.24 -15.71 4.30
N GLY A 50 5.97 -15.37 4.10
CA GLY A 50 5.44 -14.02 4.27
C GLY A 50 5.50 -13.56 5.72
N LEU A 51 5.14 -14.43 6.67
CA LEU A 51 5.24 -14.15 8.09
C LEU A 51 6.70 -13.94 8.54
N ARG A 52 7.61 -14.83 8.13
CA ARG A 52 9.05 -14.65 8.40
C ARG A 52 9.62 -13.37 7.81
N SER A 53 9.17 -13.00 6.61
CA SER A 53 9.61 -11.74 5.98
C SER A 53 9.06 -10.53 6.74
N LEU A 54 7.81 -10.56 7.19
CA LEU A 54 7.21 -9.51 8.02
C LEU A 54 7.94 -9.33 9.36
N GLU A 55 8.39 -10.41 10.00
CA GLU A 55 9.20 -10.37 11.24
C GLU A 55 10.52 -9.62 11.05
N GLN A 56 11.11 -9.65 9.84
CA GLN A 56 12.36 -8.96 9.53
C GLN A 56 12.17 -7.48 9.19
N MET A 57 10.94 -7.03 8.94
CA MET A 57 10.67 -5.65 8.56
C MET A 57 10.55 -4.73 9.77
N PRO A 58 11.02 -3.47 9.70
CA PRO A 58 10.90 -2.52 10.81
C PRO A 58 9.46 -2.05 11.00
N ASP A 59 9.04 -1.88 12.26
CA ASP A 59 7.66 -1.48 12.62
C ASP A 59 7.28 -0.08 12.14
N GLY A 60 8.05 0.94 12.52
CA GLY A 60 7.65 2.33 12.39
C GLY A 60 6.64 2.81 13.45
N ASP A 61 6.48 4.12 13.53
CA ASP A 61 5.69 4.83 14.53
C ASP A 61 4.72 5.86 13.91
N ARG A 62 4.45 5.74 12.61
CA ARG A 62 3.68 6.72 11.84
C ARG A 62 2.21 6.33 11.72
N LEU A 63 1.36 7.34 11.55
CA LEU A 63 -0.05 7.14 11.16
C LEU A 63 -0.09 6.57 9.74
N CYS A 64 -0.49 5.32 9.61
CA CYS A 64 -0.70 4.65 8.33
C CYS A 64 -2.21 4.51 8.09
N HIS A 65 -2.66 4.72 6.86
CA HIS A 65 -4.07 4.64 6.48
C HIS A 65 -4.54 3.20 6.24
N GLY A 66 -3.71 2.36 5.63
CA GLY A 66 -4.02 0.96 5.31
C GLY A 66 -4.87 0.74 4.04
N ASP A 67 -5.55 1.77 3.54
CA ASP A 67 -6.34 1.75 2.31
C ASP A 67 -6.31 3.09 1.56
N PHE A 68 -5.14 3.72 1.51
CA PHE A 68 -4.99 5.02 0.87
C PHE A 68 -5.02 4.88 -0.66
N HIS A 69 -6.02 5.48 -1.30
CA HIS A 69 -6.12 5.60 -2.75
C HIS A 69 -7.05 6.78 -3.13
N PRO A 70 -7.08 7.24 -4.40
CA PRO A 70 -7.88 8.40 -4.80
C PRO A 70 -9.39 8.32 -4.51
N GLY A 71 -9.93 7.11 -4.29
CA GLY A 71 -11.34 6.93 -3.91
C GLY A 71 -11.62 7.36 -2.47
N ASN A 72 -10.60 7.33 -1.61
CA ASN A 72 -10.67 7.74 -0.21
C ASN A 72 -10.19 9.18 -0.02
N ILE A 73 -10.30 10.01 -1.07
CA ILE A 73 -9.97 11.44 -1.04
C ILE A 73 -11.17 12.25 -1.53
N LEU A 74 -11.72 13.06 -0.63
CA LEU A 74 -12.78 13.99 -0.95
C LEU A 74 -12.19 15.36 -1.33
N MET A 75 -12.50 15.84 -2.54
CA MET A 75 -12.13 17.19 -2.95
C MET A 75 -13.14 18.20 -2.39
N THR A 76 -12.68 19.14 -1.56
CA THR A 76 -13.52 20.20 -0.98
C THR A 76 -13.04 21.58 -1.40
N ALA A 77 -13.87 22.62 -1.17
CA ALA A 77 -13.46 24.01 -1.39
C ALA A 77 -12.25 24.45 -0.54
N ARG A 78 -11.97 23.74 0.58
CA ARG A 78 -10.84 24.01 1.46
C ARG A 78 -9.60 23.17 1.14
N GLY A 79 -9.69 22.28 0.15
CA GLY A 79 -8.64 21.34 -0.22
C GLY A 79 -9.08 19.88 -0.11
N PRO A 80 -8.19 18.94 -0.50
CA PRO A 80 -8.42 17.51 -0.38
C PRO A 80 -8.49 17.06 1.09
N ILE A 81 -9.39 16.13 1.40
CA ILE A 81 -9.54 15.51 2.72
C ILE A 81 -9.46 14.00 2.57
N ILE A 82 -8.65 13.36 3.41
CA ILE A 82 -8.51 11.90 3.50
C ILE A 82 -9.65 11.35 4.37
N ILE A 83 -10.34 10.34 3.87
CA ILE A 83 -11.50 9.70 4.52
C ILE A 83 -11.28 8.18 4.64
N ASP A 84 -12.24 7.47 5.23
CA ASP A 84 -12.22 6.01 5.40
C ASP A 84 -11.02 5.46 6.20
N TRP A 85 -10.97 5.88 7.48
CA TRP A 85 -9.89 5.55 8.41
C TRP A 85 -10.06 4.20 9.12
N ILE A 86 -10.95 3.31 8.66
CA ILE A 86 -11.23 2.03 9.35
C ILE A 86 -10.00 1.11 9.42
N ASP A 87 -9.14 1.19 8.41
CA ASP A 87 -7.89 0.45 8.32
C ASP A 87 -6.68 1.20 8.91
N ALA A 88 -6.90 2.33 9.60
CA ALA A 88 -5.82 3.11 10.19
C ALA A 88 -5.03 2.32 11.25
N THR A 89 -3.71 2.47 11.23
CA THR A 89 -2.77 1.79 12.13
C THR A 89 -1.59 2.70 12.48
N ARG A 90 -0.85 2.35 13.54
CA ARG A 90 0.49 2.86 13.79
C ARG A 90 1.51 1.89 13.21
N GLY A 91 2.40 2.36 12.33
CA GLY A 91 3.43 1.52 11.74
C GLY A 91 4.35 2.21 10.74
N ASN A 92 4.74 1.46 9.72
CA ASN A 92 5.79 1.82 8.78
C ASN A 92 5.19 2.56 7.60
N PRO A 93 5.62 3.81 7.32
CA PRO A 93 5.09 4.57 6.20
C PRO A 93 5.45 3.92 4.84
N VAL A 94 6.57 3.19 4.74
CA VAL A 94 6.95 2.48 3.51
C VAL A 94 6.03 1.28 3.27
N ALA A 95 5.57 0.59 4.32
CA ALA A 95 4.57 -0.47 4.19
C ALA A 95 3.22 0.08 3.69
N ASP A 96 2.81 1.26 4.17
CA ASP A 96 1.55 1.90 3.74
C ASP A 96 1.63 2.41 2.29
N VAL A 97 2.80 2.88 1.87
CA VAL A 97 3.08 3.22 0.46
C VAL A 97 3.09 1.97 -0.41
N ALA A 98 3.68 0.86 0.05
CA ALA A 98 3.62 -0.42 -0.65
C ALA A 98 2.18 -0.91 -0.81
N ARG A 99 1.36 -0.79 0.25
CA ARG A 99 -0.08 -1.07 0.23
C ARG A 99 -0.81 -0.24 -0.82
N THR A 100 -0.60 1.07 -0.79
CA THR A 100 -1.15 2.00 -1.79
C THR A 100 -0.74 1.60 -3.20
N TRP A 101 0.54 1.30 -3.42
CA TRP A 101 1.04 0.91 -4.74
C TRP A 101 0.42 -0.38 -5.24
N VAL A 102 0.22 -1.39 -4.38
CA VAL A 102 -0.47 -2.63 -4.71
C VAL A 102 -1.92 -2.36 -5.12
N ILE A 103 -2.64 -1.50 -4.39
CA ILE A 103 -4.02 -1.08 -4.73
C ILE A 103 -4.06 -0.41 -6.10
N LEU A 104 -3.17 0.55 -6.35
CA LEU A 104 -3.13 1.32 -7.59
C LEU A 104 -2.74 0.46 -8.79
N SER A 105 -1.83 -0.49 -8.59
CA SER A 105 -1.26 -1.34 -9.65
C SER A 105 -2.08 -2.59 -9.95
N ALA A 106 -3.08 -2.89 -9.13
CA ALA A 106 -3.98 -4.02 -9.36
C ALA A 106 -4.63 -3.94 -10.75
N PRO A 107 -4.72 -5.05 -11.48
CA PRO A 107 -5.24 -5.06 -12.83
C PRO A 107 -6.72 -4.65 -12.85
N ARG A 108 -7.10 -3.87 -13.86
CA ARG A 108 -8.48 -3.45 -14.10
C ARG A 108 -8.96 -4.04 -15.42
N LEU A 109 -10.13 -4.67 -15.39
CA LEU A 109 -10.76 -5.22 -16.57
C LEU A 109 -11.12 -4.08 -17.54
N SER A 110 -10.98 -4.35 -18.84
CA SER A 110 -11.56 -3.54 -19.92
C SER A 110 -11.05 -2.09 -20.07
N ILE A 111 -9.85 -1.76 -19.56
CA ILE A 111 -9.22 -0.45 -19.85
C ILE A 111 -8.33 -0.50 -21.10
N PRO A 112 -8.37 0.53 -21.98
CA PRO A 112 -7.50 0.62 -23.15
C PRO A 112 -6.00 0.62 -22.79
N TRP A 113 -5.16 0.10 -23.68
CA TRP A 113 -3.71 -0.03 -23.43
C TRP A 113 -3.04 1.33 -23.12
N PHE A 114 -3.46 2.42 -23.78
CA PHE A 114 -2.90 3.75 -23.55
C PHE A 114 -3.21 4.26 -22.13
N VAL A 115 -4.35 3.86 -21.55
CA VAL A 115 -4.70 4.15 -20.16
C VAL A 115 -3.76 3.39 -19.21
N LYS A 116 -3.43 2.13 -19.52
CA LYS A 116 -2.44 1.34 -18.73
C LYS A 116 -1.06 2.01 -18.72
N VAL A 117 -0.62 2.55 -19.85
CA VAL A 117 0.63 3.31 -19.95
C VAL A 117 0.58 4.57 -19.10
N LEU A 118 -0.51 5.33 -19.20
CA LEU A 118 -0.72 6.54 -18.41
C LEU A 118 -0.76 6.28 -16.89
N LEU A 119 -1.43 5.20 -16.46
CA LEU A 119 -1.45 4.77 -15.06
C LEU A 119 -0.05 4.39 -14.60
N SER A 120 0.70 3.63 -15.41
CA SER A 120 2.08 3.26 -15.11
C SER A 120 2.99 4.49 -14.89
N TRP A 121 2.85 5.52 -15.71
CA TRP A 121 3.56 6.79 -15.52
C TRP A 121 3.09 7.54 -14.26
N SER A 122 1.79 7.48 -13.97
CA SER A 122 1.21 8.10 -12.77
C SER A 122 1.72 7.41 -11.49
N HIS A 123 1.80 6.08 -11.45
CA HIS A 123 2.34 5.34 -10.29
C HIS A 123 3.82 5.66 -10.07
N LYS A 124 4.61 5.74 -11.15
CA LYS A 124 6.02 6.17 -11.08
C LYS A 124 6.15 7.61 -10.57
N ALA A 125 5.30 8.51 -11.05
CA ALA A 125 5.30 9.90 -10.61
C ALA A 125 4.91 10.04 -9.13
N TYR A 126 3.93 9.26 -8.68
CA TYR A 126 3.52 9.18 -7.28
C TYR A 126 4.69 8.71 -6.39
N LEU A 127 5.28 7.54 -6.68
CA LEU A 127 6.40 7.00 -5.88
C LEU A 127 7.58 7.96 -5.87
N LYS A 128 7.97 8.48 -7.04
CA LYS A 128 9.07 9.45 -7.15
C LYS A 128 8.81 10.68 -6.29
N ARG A 129 7.59 11.23 -6.31
CA ARG A 129 7.27 12.42 -5.52
C ARG A 129 7.25 12.11 -4.03
N TYR A 130 6.68 10.97 -3.64
CA TYR A 130 6.62 10.56 -2.24
C TYR A 130 8.04 10.43 -1.64
N PHE A 131 8.92 9.68 -2.29
CA PHE A 131 10.30 9.48 -1.81
C PHE A 131 11.20 10.74 -1.93
N GLN A 132 10.79 11.75 -2.71
CA GLN A 132 11.43 13.07 -2.69
C GLN A 132 11.06 13.89 -1.45
N LEU A 133 9.88 13.66 -0.87
CA LEU A 133 9.37 14.38 0.30
C LEU A 133 9.73 13.69 1.61
N GLN A 134 9.71 12.36 1.60
CA GLN A 134 10.07 11.52 2.72
C GLN A 134 11.29 10.70 2.32
N SER A 135 12.44 10.99 2.92
CA SER A 135 13.69 10.24 2.72
C SER A 135 13.68 8.86 3.39
N GLY A 136 12.48 8.30 3.64
CA GLY A 136 12.31 6.96 4.18
C GLY A 136 13.05 5.95 3.31
N ASP A 137 13.34 4.79 3.89
CA ASP A 137 14.18 3.78 3.27
C ASP A 137 13.50 3.17 2.04
N GLN A 138 13.65 3.84 0.89
CA GLN A 138 13.16 3.40 -0.40
C GLN A 138 13.71 2.01 -0.75
N GLN A 139 14.86 1.61 -0.18
CA GLN A 139 15.45 0.30 -0.41
C GLN A 139 14.55 -0.82 0.13
N GLN A 140 13.75 -0.54 1.16
CA GLN A 140 12.80 -1.51 1.74
C GLN A 140 11.47 -1.59 0.98
N PHE A 141 11.15 -0.66 0.09
CA PHE A 141 9.86 -0.62 -0.60
C PHE A 141 9.54 -1.94 -1.31
N THR A 142 10.52 -2.51 -2.02
CA THR A 142 10.33 -3.77 -2.75
C THR A 142 10.19 -4.97 -1.81
N ALA A 143 10.80 -4.95 -0.63
CA ALA A 143 10.66 -6.02 0.37
C ALA A 143 9.25 -6.04 0.98
N TRP A 144 8.58 -4.88 1.07
CA TRP A 144 7.19 -4.80 1.54
C TRP A 144 6.16 -5.32 0.53
N LEU A 145 6.41 -5.21 -0.78
CA LEU A 145 5.44 -5.58 -1.82
C LEU A 145 4.86 -7.00 -1.67
N PRO A 146 5.67 -8.08 -1.56
CA PRO A 146 5.12 -9.43 -1.42
C PRO A 146 4.36 -9.63 -0.10
N ILE A 147 4.80 -9.00 0.99
CA ILE A 147 4.16 -9.11 2.32
C ILE A 147 2.75 -8.50 2.25
N VAL A 148 2.65 -7.29 1.68
CA VAL A 148 1.38 -6.58 1.60
C VAL A 148 0.45 -7.20 0.55
N ALA A 149 0.98 -7.73 -0.55
CA ALA A 149 0.20 -8.52 -1.49
C ALA A 149 -0.36 -9.80 -0.83
N GLY A 150 0.47 -10.47 0.00
CA GLY A 150 0.06 -11.63 0.78
C GLY A 150 -1.04 -11.32 1.79
N ALA A 151 -0.93 -10.18 2.50
CA ALA A 151 -1.98 -9.70 3.39
C ALA A 151 -3.28 -9.37 2.64
N ARG A 152 -3.20 -8.74 1.45
CA ARG A 152 -4.39 -8.37 0.66
C ARG A 152 -5.20 -9.58 0.18
N LEU A 153 -4.59 -10.76 0.08
CA LEU A 153 -5.32 -11.99 -0.29
C LEU A 153 -6.44 -12.36 0.71
N SER A 154 -6.43 -11.86 1.95
CA SER A 154 -7.53 -12.08 2.90
C SER A 154 -8.81 -11.31 2.55
N GLU A 155 -8.72 -10.33 1.65
CA GLU A 155 -9.87 -9.54 1.19
C GLU A 155 -10.72 -10.29 0.15
N ASN A 156 -10.28 -11.46 -0.32
CA ASN A 156 -11.01 -12.36 -1.24
C ASN A 156 -11.50 -11.67 -2.53
N ILE A 157 -10.69 -10.76 -3.09
CA ILE A 157 -11.01 -10.05 -4.34
C ILE A 157 -10.63 -10.94 -5.53
N SER A 158 -11.60 -11.71 -6.01
CA SER A 158 -11.44 -12.74 -7.05
C SER A 158 -10.73 -12.26 -8.32
N GLU A 159 -11.01 -11.01 -8.74
CA GLU A 159 -10.58 -10.42 -10.00
C GLU A 159 -9.07 -10.15 -10.04
N ILE A 160 -8.45 -10.00 -8.87
CA ILE A 160 -7.02 -9.67 -8.74
C ILE A 160 -6.24 -10.74 -7.97
N GLN A 161 -6.89 -11.82 -7.54
CA GLN A 161 -6.30 -12.87 -6.70
C GLN A 161 -5.06 -13.49 -7.33
N ASP A 162 -5.14 -13.90 -8.61
CA ASP A 162 -4.01 -14.51 -9.32
C ASP A 162 -2.84 -13.55 -9.48
N TRP A 163 -3.14 -12.27 -9.70
CA TRP A 163 -2.13 -11.23 -9.79
C TRP A 163 -1.43 -11.02 -8.44
N LEU A 164 -2.17 -11.00 -7.33
CA LEU A 164 -1.62 -10.91 -5.98
C LEU A 164 -0.74 -12.12 -5.65
N LEU A 165 -1.20 -13.34 -5.96
CA LEU A 165 -0.39 -14.56 -5.79
C LEU A 165 0.91 -14.51 -6.60
N ALA A 166 0.88 -13.94 -7.81
CA ALA A 166 2.08 -13.73 -8.60
C ALA A 166 3.06 -12.74 -7.94
N GLN A 167 2.57 -11.66 -7.32
CA GLN A 167 3.43 -10.73 -6.57
C GLN A 167 4.07 -11.40 -5.36
N VAL A 168 3.30 -12.20 -4.62
CA VAL A 168 3.82 -12.95 -3.46
C VAL A 168 4.91 -13.93 -3.90
N LYS A 169 4.65 -14.71 -4.96
CA LYS A 169 5.63 -15.67 -5.49
C LYS A 169 6.91 -14.96 -5.93
N ALA A 170 6.81 -13.87 -6.68
CA ALA A 170 7.97 -13.16 -7.19
C ALA A 170 8.89 -12.58 -6.10
N GLY A 171 8.37 -12.33 -4.89
CA GLY A 171 9.14 -11.74 -3.80
C GLY A 171 9.49 -12.67 -2.63
N LEU A 172 8.86 -13.84 -2.50
CA LEU A 172 9.07 -14.78 -1.38
C LEU A 172 9.54 -16.18 -1.80
N SER A 173 9.65 -16.46 -3.11
CA SER A 173 10.18 -17.73 -3.63
C SER A 173 11.70 -17.81 -3.52
#